data_AF-A0A6E8W5F6-F1
#
_entry.id   AF-A0A6E8W5F6-F1
#
_cell.length_a   1.000
_cell.length_b   1.000
_cell.length_c   1.000
_cell.angle_alpha   90.00
_cell.angle_beta   90.00
_cell.angle_gamma   90.00
#
_symmetry.space_group_name_H-M   'P 1'
#
loop_
_entity.id
_entity.type
_entity.pdbx_description
1 polymer ?
#
loop_
_entity_poly.entity_id
_entity_poly.type
_entity_poly.pdbx_seq_one_letter_code
_entity_poly.pdbx_strand_id
1 'polypeptide(L)' 'TACTPLDGFRLARSRSYSLVEPDGTLRTVFYTADPVNGFNAVVQRGPLVPKAVVPVAAGPAILAPAPVARVLG' A
#
# COMPACT_ATOMS: atom_id res chain seq x y z
N THR A 1 9.06 -30.52 -16.31
CA THR A 1 9.21 -29.18 -15.72
C THR A 1 10.13 -29.28 -14.52
N ALA A 2 11.42 -29.02 -14.72
CA ALA A 2 12.43 -29.24 -13.70
C ALA A 2 12.32 -28.21 -12.57
N CYS A 3 12.26 -28.68 -11.33
CA CYS A 3 12.53 -27.87 -10.14
C CYS A 3 14.00 -27.47 -10.16
N THR A 4 14.31 -26.27 -10.68
CA THR A 4 15.68 -25.74 -10.69
C THR A 4 16.21 -25.61 -9.25
N PRO A 5 17.46 -26.03 -8.96
CA PRO A 5 18.04 -25.93 -7.62
C PRO A 5 18.13 -24.48 -7.15
N LEU A 6 18.03 -24.31 -5.84
CA LEU A 6 17.78 -23.05 -5.15
C LEU A 6 19.10 -22.32 -4.85
N ASP A 7 19.60 -21.53 -5.81
CA ASP A 7 20.56 -20.47 -5.48
C ASP A 7 19.87 -19.43 -4.59
N GLY A 8 20.56 -18.99 -3.54
CA GLY A 8 20.07 -18.28 -2.35
C GLY A 8 19.36 -16.92 -2.53
N PHE A 9 18.72 -16.68 -3.66
CA PHE A 9 18.08 -15.42 -4.04
C PHE A 9 16.53 -15.44 -3.98
N ARG A 10 15.89 -16.57 -3.64
CA ARG A 10 14.41 -16.60 -3.44
C ARG A 10 13.94 -16.14 -2.05
N LEU A 11 14.84 -15.76 -1.15
CA LEU A 11 14.61 -15.62 0.29
C LEU A 11 14.03 -14.25 0.74
N ALA A 12 13.47 -13.44 -0.17
CA ALA A 12 12.83 -12.17 0.19
C ALA A 12 11.58 -11.86 -0.65
N ARG A 13 10.80 -12.88 -1.02
CA ARG A 13 9.51 -12.65 -1.69
C ARG A 13 8.43 -12.32 -0.66
N SER A 14 8.31 -11.04 -0.33
CA SER A 14 7.10 -10.51 0.29
C SER A 14 5.96 -10.49 -0.73
N ARG A 15 4.78 -10.96 -0.32
CA ARG A 15 3.57 -10.99 -1.16
C ARG A 15 2.39 -10.52 -0.34
N SER A 16 1.44 -9.84 -0.97
CA SER A 16 0.17 -9.50 -0.33
C SER A 16 -0.99 -9.94 -1.21
N TYR A 17 -2.11 -10.24 -0.56
CA TYR A 17 -3.39 -10.44 -1.22
C TYR A 17 -4.48 -9.75 -0.43
N SER A 18 -5.44 -9.15 -1.12
CA SER A 18 -6.59 -8.49 -0.52
C SER A 18 -7.87 -9.13 -1.04
N LEU A 19 -8.79 -9.41 -0.13
CA LEU A 19 -10.12 -9.93 -0.42
C LEU A 19 -11.16 -8.99 0.20
N VAL A 20 -12.19 -8.67 -0.60
CA VAL A 20 -13.41 -8.02 -0.11
C VAL A 20 -14.32 -9.11 0.45
N GLU A 21 -14.63 -9.03 1.73
CA GLU A 21 -15.52 -9.96 2.41
C GLU A 21 -17.00 -9.52 2.25
N PRO A 22 -17.97 -10.44 2.33
CA PRO A 22 -19.39 -10.14 2.07
C PRO A 22 -20.00 -9.17 3.09
N ASP A 23 -19.36 -9.01 4.24
CA ASP A 23 -19.71 -8.03 5.27
C ASP A 23 -19.25 -6.60 4.94
N GLY A 24 -18.60 -6.40 3.78
CA GLY A 24 -18.09 -5.10 3.34
C GLY A 24 -16.73 -4.74 3.94
N THR A 25 -16.04 -5.68 4.59
CA THR A 25 -14.68 -5.47 5.10
C THR A 25 -13.61 -5.88 4.08
N LEU A 26 -12.45 -5.22 4.14
CA LEU A 26 -11.28 -5.59 3.38
C LEU A 26 -10.35 -6.38 4.29
N ARG A 27 -10.01 -7.60 3.86
CA ARG A 27 -9.00 -8.43 4.49
C ARG A 27 -7.75 -8.44 3.63
N THR A 28 -6.63 -7.97 4.18
CA THR A 28 -5.31 -8.04 3.54
C THR A 28 -4.43 -9.02 4.30
N VAL A 29 -3.81 -9.94 3.57
CA VAL A 29 -2.84 -10.89 4.10
C VAL A 29 -1.46 -10.52 3.58
N PHE A 30 -0.51 -10.31 4.49
CA PHE A 30 0.88 -10.04 4.20
C PHE A 30 1.72 -11.28 4.48
N TYR A 31 2.42 -11.75 3.46
CA TYR A 31 3.31 -12.90 3.53
C TYR A 31 4.76 -12.44 3.53
N THR A 32 5.55 -12.97 4.46
CA THR A 32 6.99 -12.81 4.52
C THR A 32 7.64 -14.18 4.70
N ALA A 33 8.74 -14.42 4.00
CA ALA A 33 9.52 -15.64 4.15
C ALA A 33 10.99 -15.26 4.28
N ASP A 34 11.61 -15.60 5.41
CA ASP A 34 13.02 -15.34 5.68
C ASP A 34 13.70 -16.56 6.31
N PRO A 35 15.04 -16.70 6.23
CA PRO A 35 15.75 -17.86 6.75
C PRO A 35 15.72 -18.02 8.27
N VAL A 36 15.47 -16.94 9.01
CA VAL A 36 15.61 -16.89 10.47
C VAL A 36 14.26 -17.19 11.15
N ASN A 37 13.20 -16.54 10.71
CA ASN A 37 11.85 -16.68 11.26
C ASN A 37 10.97 -17.64 10.44
N GLY A 38 11.44 -18.09 9.27
CA GLY A 38 10.67 -18.95 8.37
C GLY A 38 9.56 -18.17 7.67
N PHE A 39 8.39 -18.80 7.51
CA PHE A 39 7.22 -18.19 6.87
C PHE A 39 6.29 -17.58 7.91
N ASN A 40 5.88 -16.33 7.67
CA ASN A 40 4.91 -15.63 8.50
C ASN A 40 3.79 -15.01 7.65
N ALA A 41 2.58 -15.02 8.18
CA ALA A 41 1.39 -14.45 7.55
C ALA A 41 0.65 -13.53 8.53
N VAL A 42 0.65 -12.23 8.26
CA VAL A 42 -0.06 -11.24 9.07
C VAL A 42 -1.36 -10.85 8.37
N VAL A 43 -2.48 -10.99 9.07
CA VAL A 43 -3.80 -10.65 8.57
C VAL A 43 -4.24 -9.32 9.16
N GLN A 44 -4.63 -8.39 8.28
CA GLN A 44 -5.27 -7.14 8.67
C GLN A 44 -6.70 -7.12 8.11
N ARG A 45 -7.66 -6.78 8.96
CA ARG A 45 -9.07 -6.62 8.58
C ARG A 45 -9.53 -5.22 8.99
N GLY A 46 -10.24 -4.55 8.09
CA GLY A 46 -10.80 -3.23 8.36
C GLY A 46 -11.90 -2.85 7.38
N PRO A 47 -12.56 -1.70 7.59
CA PRO A 47 -13.54 -1.17 6.64
C PRO A 47 -12.90 -0.99 5.25
N LEU A 48 -13.68 -1.19 4.17
CA LEU A 48 -13.20 -1.00 2.79
C LEU A 48 -12.71 0.42 2.50
N VAL A 49 -13.14 1.40 3.30
CA VAL A 49 -12.66 2.76 3.22
C VAL A 49 -11.25 2.75 3.81
N PRO A 50 -10.17 2.86 2.99
CA PRO A 50 -8.86 3.09 3.57
C PRO A 50 -9.01 4.33 4.43
N LYS A 51 -8.68 4.24 5.72
CA LYS A 51 -8.44 5.43 6.53
C LYS A 51 -7.34 6.16 5.77
N ALA A 52 -7.73 7.15 4.98
CA ALA A 52 -6.79 8.06 4.37
C ALA A 52 -5.99 8.59 5.56
N VAL A 53 -4.73 8.20 5.65
CA VAL A 53 -3.77 8.96 6.45
C VAL A 53 -3.72 10.28 5.71
N VAL A 54 -4.59 11.21 6.11
CA VAL A 54 -4.47 12.59 5.72
C VAL A 54 -3.14 13.01 6.33
N PRO A 55 -2.08 13.28 5.53
CA PRO A 55 -0.93 13.93 6.11
C PRO A 55 -1.46 15.24 6.70
N VAL A 56 -1.32 15.41 8.01
CA VAL A 56 -1.55 16.73 8.60
C VAL A 56 -0.48 17.61 7.96
N ALA A 57 -0.88 18.40 6.97
CA ALA A 57 0.00 19.36 6.33
C ALA A 57 0.30 20.43 7.37
N ALA A 58 1.43 20.30 8.06
CA ALA A 58 1.94 21.34 8.92
C ALA A 58 2.57 22.44 8.05
N GLY A 59 1.78 23.46 7.70
CA GLY A 59 2.31 24.70 7.13
C GLY A 59 1.23 25.59 6.49
N PRO A 60 1.20 26.90 6.76
CA PRO A 60 0.28 27.81 6.10
C PRO A 60 0.75 28.03 4.65
N ALA A 61 -0.07 27.60 3.69
CA ALA A 61 0.09 28.04 2.31
C ALA A 61 -0.32 29.52 2.22
N ILE A 62 0.66 30.42 2.12
CA ILE A 62 0.41 31.82 1.82
C ILE A 62 -0.19 31.89 0.41
N LEU A 63 -1.41 32.39 0.32
CA LEU A 63 -2.16 32.52 -0.93
C LEU A 63 -1.55 33.65 -1.77
N ALA A 64 -0.93 33.31 -2.90
CA ALA A 64 -0.59 34.30 -3.92
C ALA A 64 -1.85 34.57 -4.78
N PRO A 65 -2.29 35.83 -4.99
CA PRO A 65 -3.34 36.11 -5.95
C PRO A 65 -2.82 35.95 -7.38
N ALA A 66 -3.52 35.16 -8.20
CA ALA A 66 -3.21 35.00 -9.62
C ALA A 66 -3.58 36.28 -10.41
N PRO A 67 -2.77 36.71 -11.40
CA PRO A 67 -3.13 37.87 -12.23
C PRO A 67 -4.28 37.53 -13.17
N VAL A 68 -5.32 38.37 -13.20
CA VAL A 68 -6.41 38.29 -14.17
C VAL A 68 -5.88 38.73 -15.53
N ALA A 69 -5.77 37.81 -16.48
CA ALA A 69 -5.53 38.14 -17.87
C ALA A 69 -6.85 38.58 -18.52
N ARG A 70 -6.95 39.88 -18.86
CA ARG A 70 -8.05 40.40 -19.67
C ARG A 70 -7.79 40.03 -21.14
N VAL A 71 -8.64 39.17 -21.71
CA VAL A 71 -8.69 38.94 -23.15
C VAL A 71 -9.35 40.16 -23.79
N LEU A 72 -8.66 40.82 -24.71
CA LEU A 72 -9.30 41.68 -25.70
C LEU A 72 -8.86 41.18 -27.08
N GLY A 73 -9.88 41.03 -27.95
CA GLY A 73 -9.80 40.32 -29.22
C GLY A 73 -9.03 41.00 -30.33
#